data_AF-A0A2A7MGT3-F1
#
_entry.id   AF-A0A2A7MGT3-F1
#
_cell.length_a   1.000
_cell.length_b   1.000
_cell.length_c   1.000
_cell.angle_alpha   90.00
_cell.angle_beta   90.00
_cell.angle_gamma   90.00
#
_symmetry.space_group_name_H-M   'P 1'
#
loop_
_entity.id
_entity.type
_entity.pdbx_description
1 polymer ?
#
loop_
_entity_poly.entity_id
_entity_poly.type
_entity_poly.pdbx_seq_one_letter_code
_entity_poly.pdbx_strand_id
1 'polypeptide(L)'
;MKKILVALLISTLSITTLVACGNKESSNNNSTQSSQNQESSENITIKSESTQSLISTLADLMGKEDKEVIEKLGEGIPVSDPVLSRQYETNVLDENNKVYVNLDSGKVYDISILLNNNNFEEYEKQLTEIFGEKSSEEENTLDSEGNGRRATIWNLENGSKLSLIQVNKTFSINIK
;
A
#
# COMPACT_ATOMS: atom_id res chain seq x y z
N MET A 1 1.39 -47.18 -32.95
CA MET A 1 2.33 -46.39 -33.76
C MET A 1 3.00 -45.35 -32.88
N LYS A 2 4.33 -45.25 -33.02
CA LYS A 2 5.28 -44.21 -32.57
C LYS A 2 5.19 -43.69 -31.12
N LYS A 3 6.07 -44.25 -30.29
CA LYS A 3 6.61 -43.66 -29.05
C LYS A 3 7.45 -42.44 -29.44
N ILE A 4 7.24 -41.29 -28.80
CA ILE A 4 8.19 -40.17 -28.84
C ILE A 4 8.74 -40.00 -27.43
N LEU A 5 10.06 -40.10 -27.38
CA LEU A 5 10.94 -40.02 -26.23
C LEU A 5 11.72 -38.72 -26.44
N VAL A 6 11.64 -37.76 -25.52
CA VAL A 6 12.56 -36.63 -25.51
C VAL A 6 13.05 -36.41 -24.09
N ALA A 7 14.37 -36.36 -23.99
CA ALA A 7 15.19 -36.50 -22.80
C ALA A 7 15.42 -35.17 -22.08
N LEU A 8 15.80 -35.30 -20.80
CA LEU A 8 16.34 -34.25 -19.92
C LEU A 8 17.53 -33.49 -20.53
N LEU A 9 17.68 -32.23 -20.13
CA LEU A 9 18.99 -31.62 -19.90
C LEU A 9 18.94 -30.65 -18.71
N ILE A 10 19.74 -30.97 -17.71
CA ILE A 10 20.01 -30.24 -16.47
C ILE A 10 21.13 -29.23 -16.76
N SER A 11 21.03 -28.00 -16.27
CA SER A 11 22.21 -27.16 -16.05
C SER A 11 22.03 -26.31 -14.79
N THR A 12 22.59 -26.80 -13.68
CA THR A 12 22.84 -26.04 -12.46
C THR A 12 23.95 -25.02 -12.73
N LEU A 13 23.70 -23.74 -12.46
CA LEU A 13 24.73 -22.70 -12.47
C LEU A 13 25.11 -22.36 -11.02
N SER A 14 26.22 -22.94 -10.56
CA SER A 14 26.89 -22.55 -9.32
C SER A 14 27.85 -21.40 -9.63
N ILE A 15 27.80 -20.31 -8.86
CA ILE A 15 28.84 -19.27 -8.89
C ILE A 15 29.75 -19.50 -7.68
N THR A 16 30.99 -19.83 -8.00
CA THR A 16 32.13 -19.97 -7.10
C THR A 16 32.57 -18.63 -6.53
N THR A 17 32.89 -18.61 -5.24
CA THR A 17 33.62 -17.54 -4.56
C THR A 17 35.06 -17.45 -5.10
N LEU A 18 35.52 -16.23 -5.43
CA LEU A 18 36.96 -15.96 -5.53
C LEU A 18 37.41 -15.22 -4.28
N VAL A 19 38.21 -15.93 -3.47
CA VAL A 19 39.20 -15.33 -2.58
C VAL A 19 40.52 -15.37 -3.34
N ALA A 20 41.17 -14.23 -3.52
CA ALA A 20 42.57 -14.15 -3.90
C ALA A 20 43.27 -13.12 -2.99
N CYS A 21 44.18 -13.65 -2.17
CA CYS A 21 45.02 -12.98 -1.21
C CYS A 21 46.04 -12.05 -1.86
N GLY A 22 46.40 -10.99 -1.13
CA GLY A 22 47.66 -10.26 -1.28
C GLY A 22 48.03 -9.56 0.03
N ASN A 23 48.82 -10.24 0.88
CA ASN A 23 49.38 -9.67 2.11
C ASN A 23 50.66 -8.87 1.82
N LYS A 24 50.81 -7.68 2.44
CA LYS A 24 51.90 -7.36 3.38
C LYS A 24 51.73 -5.98 4.06
N GLU A 25 52.14 -5.96 5.33
CA GLU A 25 51.99 -4.97 6.42
C GLU A 25 52.44 -3.52 6.14
N SER A 26 51.74 -2.52 6.70
CA SER A 26 52.10 -1.82 7.97
C SER A 26 51.43 -0.43 8.09
N SER A 27 50.81 -0.16 9.25
CA SER A 27 50.44 1.13 9.89
C SER A 27 50.03 2.34 9.04
N ASN A 28 48.82 2.88 9.24
CA ASN A 28 48.51 3.95 10.23
C ASN A 28 47.07 4.48 10.05
N ASN A 29 46.52 5.04 11.13
CA ASN A 29 45.18 5.62 11.31
C ASN A 29 44.64 6.47 10.14
N ASN A 30 43.37 6.31 9.75
CA ASN A 30 42.24 7.16 10.16
C ASN A 30 41.00 6.90 9.26
N SER A 31 39.81 6.92 9.85
CA SER A 31 38.51 7.32 9.27
C SER A 31 38.33 7.09 7.76
N THR A 32 37.44 6.21 7.30
CA THR A 32 36.03 6.58 7.16
C THR A 32 35.19 5.31 7.12
N GLN A 33 34.28 5.21 8.08
CA GLN A 33 33.23 4.22 8.16
C GLN A 33 32.27 4.45 6.99
N SER A 34 32.40 3.62 5.95
CA SER A 34 31.33 3.42 4.98
C SER A 34 30.22 2.68 5.70
N SER A 35 29.34 3.44 6.35
CA SER A 35 28.04 2.95 6.75
C SER A 35 27.29 2.61 5.46
N GLN A 36 27.23 1.31 5.15
CA GLN A 36 26.10 0.80 4.39
C GLN A 36 24.86 1.13 5.22
N ASN A 37 24.18 2.22 4.88
CA ASN A 37 22.77 2.38 5.21
C ASN A 37 22.03 1.27 4.45
N GLN A 38 21.97 0.09 5.04
CA GLN A 38 20.79 -0.75 4.86
C GLN A 38 19.67 0.01 5.55
N GLU A 39 18.98 0.82 4.77
CA GLU A 39 17.67 1.35 5.11
C GLU A 39 16.75 0.12 5.24
N SER A 40 16.70 -0.40 6.46
CA SER A 40 15.61 -1.27 6.89
C SER A 40 14.36 -0.41 6.79
N SER A 41 13.68 -0.48 5.65
CA SER A 41 12.31 -0.02 5.50
C SER A 41 11.45 -0.90 6.41
N GLU A 42 11.46 -0.62 7.70
CA GLU A 42 10.45 -1.15 8.60
C GLU A 42 9.12 -0.60 8.11
N ASN A 43 8.25 -1.49 7.63
CA ASN A 43 6.92 -1.09 7.21
C ASN A 43 6.19 -0.53 8.43
N ILE A 44 5.88 0.78 8.41
CA ILE A 44 5.17 1.43 9.50
C ILE A 44 3.71 0.98 9.45
N THR A 45 3.29 0.25 10.48
CA THR A 45 1.93 -0.25 10.61
C THR A 45 1.08 0.72 11.44
N ILE A 46 0.00 1.25 10.85
CA ILE A 46 -1.00 2.01 11.59
C ILE A 46 -1.79 1.04 12.46
N LYS A 47 -1.74 1.26 13.77
CA LYS A 47 -2.52 0.47 14.74
C LYS A 47 -3.93 1.04 14.85
N SER A 48 -4.92 0.17 14.74
CA SER A 48 -6.33 0.49 14.95
C SER A 48 -7.04 -0.65 15.67
N GLU A 49 -8.11 -0.33 16.38
CA GLU A 49 -8.97 -1.30 17.07
C GLU A 49 -10.02 -1.91 16.13
N SER A 50 -10.38 -1.21 15.06
CA SER A 50 -11.33 -1.68 14.05
C SER A 50 -11.16 -0.95 12.71
N THR A 51 -11.79 -1.48 11.66
CA THR A 51 -11.89 -0.80 10.36
C THR A 51 -12.56 0.57 10.50
N GLN A 52 -13.60 0.68 11.33
CA GLN A 52 -14.33 1.93 11.51
C GLN A 52 -13.44 3.01 12.13
N SER A 53 -12.75 2.71 13.23
CA SER A 53 -11.90 3.68 13.91
C SER A 53 -10.69 4.09 13.08
N LEU A 54 -10.16 3.19 12.26
CA LEU A 54 -9.11 3.52 11.30
C LEU A 54 -9.63 4.49 10.23
N ILE A 55 -10.73 4.16 9.56
CA ILE A 55 -11.28 5.01 8.49
C ILE A 55 -11.64 6.39 9.04
N SER A 56 -12.23 6.49 10.23
CA SER A 56 -12.47 7.79 10.88
C SER A 56 -11.17 8.55 11.14
N THR A 57 -10.13 7.86 11.65
CA THR A 57 -8.81 8.48 11.87
C THR A 57 -8.19 9.00 10.58
N LEU A 58 -8.30 8.24 9.49
CA LEU A 58 -7.80 8.65 8.18
C LEU A 58 -8.63 9.82 7.61
N ALA A 59 -9.95 9.78 7.74
CA ALA A 59 -10.83 10.85 7.27
C ALA A 59 -10.56 12.19 7.98
N ASP A 60 -10.21 12.17 9.26
CA ASP A 60 -9.85 13.37 10.02
C ASP A 60 -8.53 14.03 9.56
N LEU A 61 -7.73 13.33 8.74
CA LEU A 61 -6.51 13.87 8.13
C LEU A 61 -6.77 14.64 6.83
N MET A 62 -7.99 14.58 6.27
CA MET A 62 -8.32 15.32 5.05
C MET A 62 -8.07 16.82 5.22
N GLY A 63 -7.31 17.41 4.28
CA GLY A 63 -6.91 18.82 4.30
C GLY A 63 -5.81 19.18 5.31
N LYS A 64 -5.32 18.23 6.11
CA LYS A 64 -4.24 18.44 7.07
C LYS A 64 -2.87 18.51 6.40
N GLU A 65 -1.92 19.15 7.08
CA GLU A 65 -0.53 19.23 6.61
C GLU A 65 0.23 17.92 6.89
N ASP A 66 1.29 17.67 6.12
CA ASP A 66 2.15 16.48 6.27
C ASP A 66 2.64 16.24 7.71
N LYS A 67 2.96 17.32 8.44
CA LYS A 67 3.38 17.23 9.85
C LYS A 67 2.30 16.60 10.75
N GLU A 68 1.03 16.91 10.51
CA GLU A 68 -0.09 16.38 11.29
C GLU A 68 -0.32 14.90 10.96
N VAL A 69 -0.03 14.49 9.71
CA VAL A 69 -0.04 13.07 9.31
C VAL A 69 1.03 12.31 10.08
N ILE A 70 2.26 12.84 10.15
CA ILE A 70 3.37 12.22 10.90
C ILE A 70 3.05 12.13 12.39
N GLU A 71 2.53 13.20 12.99
CA GLU A 71 2.14 13.21 14.40
C GLU A 71 1.07 12.15 14.71
N LYS A 72 0.15 11.90 13.78
CA LYS A 72 -0.97 10.99 13.98
C LYS A 72 -0.67 9.53 13.63
N LEU A 73 0.03 9.29 12.52
CA LEU A 73 0.24 7.95 11.94
C LEU A 73 1.70 7.46 12.04
N GLY A 74 2.62 8.34 12.41
CA GLY A 74 4.06 8.12 12.27
C GLY A 74 4.58 8.51 10.89
N GLU A 75 5.90 8.39 10.70
CA GLU A 75 6.58 8.86 9.48
C GLU A 75 6.04 8.23 8.19
N GLY A 76 5.64 6.96 8.19
CA GLY A 76 5.37 6.27 6.93
C GLY A 76 6.59 6.24 6.00
N ILE A 77 6.41 5.65 4.81
CA ILE A 77 7.44 5.60 3.77
C ILE A 77 7.13 6.66 2.72
N PRO A 78 7.97 7.68 2.50
CA PRO A 78 7.73 8.68 1.46
C PRO A 78 7.89 8.04 0.07
N VAL A 79 6.94 8.34 -0.84
CA VAL A 79 6.94 7.78 -2.20
C VAL A 79 7.75 8.64 -3.19
N SER A 80 8.10 9.88 -2.84
CA SER A 80 8.84 10.82 -3.68
C SER A 80 9.53 11.94 -2.87
N ASP A 81 10.41 12.71 -3.54
CA ASP A 81 10.94 13.99 -3.06
C ASP A 81 10.65 15.11 -4.10
N PRO A 82 9.88 16.16 -3.77
CA PRO A 82 9.19 16.38 -2.49
C PRO A 82 8.16 15.29 -2.21
N VAL A 83 7.77 15.13 -0.93
CA VAL A 83 6.79 14.11 -0.50
C VAL A 83 5.42 14.42 -1.11
N LEU A 84 4.99 13.58 -2.05
CA LEU A 84 3.66 13.63 -2.66
C LEU A 84 2.72 12.57 -2.09
N SER A 85 3.27 11.54 -1.44
CA SER A 85 2.51 10.48 -0.80
C SER A 85 3.33 9.81 0.28
N ARG A 86 2.67 9.35 1.34
CA ARG A 86 3.24 8.48 2.39
C ARG A 86 2.53 7.14 2.39
N GLN A 87 3.31 6.06 2.35
CA GLN A 87 2.82 4.69 2.41
C GLN A 87 2.88 4.13 3.83
N TYR A 88 1.83 3.41 4.21
CA TYR A 88 1.73 2.66 5.47
C TYR A 88 1.16 1.26 5.22
N GLU A 89 1.30 0.38 6.21
CA GLU A 89 0.52 -0.87 6.31
C GLU A 89 -0.54 -0.75 7.40
N THR A 90 -1.65 -1.47 7.27
CA THR A 90 -2.70 -1.48 8.30
C THR A 90 -3.63 -2.67 8.15
N ASN A 91 -4.38 -3.01 9.20
CA ASN A 91 -5.47 -3.98 9.07
C ASN A 91 -6.80 -3.27 8.77
N VAL A 92 -7.40 -3.62 7.63
CA VAL A 92 -8.72 -3.13 7.18
C VAL A 92 -9.49 -4.32 6.66
N LEU A 93 -10.75 -4.46 7.10
CA LEU A 93 -11.62 -5.55 6.68
C LEU A 93 -10.95 -6.93 6.86
N ASP A 94 -10.30 -7.10 8.02
CA ASP A 94 -9.56 -8.30 8.43
C ASP A 94 -8.35 -8.67 7.54
N GLU A 95 -7.89 -7.76 6.68
CA GLU A 95 -6.74 -7.93 5.78
C GLU A 95 -5.62 -6.92 6.06
N ASN A 96 -4.36 -7.30 5.88
CA ASN A 96 -3.24 -6.34 5.91
C ASN A 96 -3.11 -5.63 4.56
N ASN A 97 -3.49 -4.36 4.51
CA ASN A 97 -3.57 -3.55 3.31
C ASN A 97 -2.55 -2.41 3.32
N LYS A 98 -2.22 -1.92 2.11
CA LYS A 98 -1.40 -0.71 1.96
C LYS A 98 -2.27 0.52 1.97
N VAL A 99 -1.87 1.54 2.72
CA VAL A 99 -2.50 2.86 2.74
C VAL A 99 -1.55 3.86 2.12
N TYR A 100 -2.07 4.73 1.27
CA TYR A 100 -1.37 5.86 0.68
C TYR A 100 -2.09 7.14 1.09
N VAL A 101 -1.39 8.01 1.81
CA VAL A 101 -1.87 9.35 2.14
C VAL A 101 -1.28 10.31 1.12
N ASN A 102 -2.09 10.81 0.20
CA ASN A 102 -1.65 11.61 -0.94
C ASN A 102 -1.75 13.11 -0.64
N LEU A 103 -0.69 13.84 -0.96
CA LEU A 103 -0.54 15.26 -0.68
C LEU A 103 -0.49 16.08 -1.98
N ASP A 104 -1.18 17.21 -1.99
CA ASP A 104 -1.08 18.25 -2.99
C ASP A 104 -0.79 19.57 -2.28
N SER A 105 0.24 20.28 -2.74
CA SER A 105 0.71 21.52 -2.12
C SER A 105 0.93 21.40 -0.59
N GLY A 106 1.39 20.23 -0.15
CA GLY A 106 1.68 19.91 1.26
C GLY A 106 0.48 19.53 2.12
N LYS A 107 -0.72 19.36 1.54
CA LYS A 107 -1.95 19.00 2.26
C LYS A 107 -2.57 17.73 1.73
N VAL A 108 -3.17 16.94 2.61
CA VAL A 108 -3.87 15.69 2.24
C VAL A 108 -5.09 16.00 1.38
N TYR A 109 -5.17 15.41 0.19
CA TYR A 109 -6.31 15.56 -0.73
C TYR A 109 -7.00 14.25 -1.11
N ASP A 110 -6.36 13.11 -0.86
CA ASP A 110 -6.92 11.77 -1.07
C ASP A 110 -6.18 10.78 -0.17
N ILE A 111 -6.91 9.81 0.38
CA ILE A 111 -6.32 8.65 1.04
C ILE A 111 -6.84 7.41 0.35
N SER A 112 -5.94 6.53 -0.08
CA SER A 112 -6.26 5.30 -0.80
C SER A 112 -5.77 4.07 -0.03
N ILE A 113 -6.66 3.11 0.22
CA ILE A 113 -6.34 1.81 0.81
C ILE A 113 -6.46 0.77 -0.30
N LEU A 114 -5.34 0.15 -0.67
CA LEU A 114 -5.30 -0.90 -1.69
C LEU A 114 -5.70 -2.24 -1.05
N LEU A 115 -6.81 -2.80 -1.51
CA LEU A 115 -7.35 -4.07 -1.01
C LEU A 115 -6.71 -5.26 -1.74
N ASN A 116 -6.47 -6.36 -1.02
CA ASN A 116 -5.77 -7.51 -1.57
C ASN A 116 -6.70 -8.55 -2.22
N ASN A 117 -7.93 -8.67 -1.73
CA ASN A 117 -8.91 -9.60 -2.28
C ASN A 117 -9.73 -8.95 -3.41
N ASN A 118 -10.31 -9.79 -4.26
CA ASN A 118 -11.02 -9.38 -5.47
C ASN A 118 -12.52 -9.67 -5.36
N ASN A 119 -13.17 -9.22 -4.28
CA ASN A 119 -14.60 -9.44 -4.05
C ASN A 119 -15.31 -8.14 -3.67
N PHE A 120 -15.81 -7.42 -4.68
CA PHE A 120 -16.46 -6.13 -4.48
C PHE A 120 -17.69 -6.24 -3.57
N GLU A 121 -18.53 -7.24 -3.80
CA GLU A 121 -19.79 -7.42 -3.11
C GLU A 121 -19.59 -7.69 -1.62
N GLU A 122 -18.55 -8.46 -1.28
CA GLU A 122 -18.19 -8.74 0.10
C GLU A 122 -17.71 -7.48 0.83
N TYR A 123 -16.80 -6.71 0.21
CA TYR A 123 -16.38 -5.44 0.78
C TYR A 123 -17.51 -4.43 0.87
N GLU A 124 -18.37 -4.33 -0.15
CA GLU A 124 -19.52 -3.44 -0.16
C GLU A 124 -20.46 -3.79 1.00
N LYS A 125 -20.71 -5.08 1.23
CA LYS A 125 -21.53 -5.55 2.35
C LYS A 125 -20.92 -5.16 3.70
N GLN A 126 -19.64 -5.47 3.92
CA GLN A 126 -18.97 -5.15 5.18
C GLN A 126 -18.92 -3.65 5.45
N LEU A 127 -18.62 -2.83 4.44
CA LEU A 127 -18.62 -1.37 4.57
C LEU A 127 -20.02 -0.82 4.83
N THR A 128 -21.07 -1.38 4.23
CA THR A 128 -22.47 -1.01 4.52
C THR A 128 -22.86 -1.38 5.96
N GLU A 129 -22.38 -2.51 6.47
CA GLU A 129 -22.59 -2.90 7.88
C GLU A 129 -21.92 -1.92 8.86
N ILE A 130 -20.77 -1.35 8.49
CA ILE A 130 -20.00 -0.42 9.33
C ILE A 130 -20.53 1.02 9.23
N PHE A 131 -20.75 1.52 8.02
CA PHE A 131 -21.05 2.94 7.76
C PHE A 131 -22.52 3.22 7.44
N GLY A 132 -23.36 2.19 7.39
CA GLY A 132 -24.79 2.32 7.13
C GLY A 132 -25.11 2.46 5.64
N GLU A 133 -26.19 3.20 5.35
CA GLU A 133 -26.74 3.28 4.01
C GLU A 133 -25.78 3.94 3.01
N LYS A 134 -25.76 3.37 1.80
CA LYS A 134 -25.00 3.87 0.66
C LYS A 134 -25.61 5.20 0.19
N SER A 135 -24.75 6.09 -0.31
CA SER A 135 -25.17 7.25 -1.08
C SER A 135 -25.93 6.82 -2.33
N SER A 136 -26.79 7.70 -2.84
CA SER A 136 -27.41 7.52 -4.16
C SER A 136 -26.42 7.70 -5.33
N GLU A 137 -25.22 8.22 -5.05
CA GLU A 137 -24.13 8.30 -6.00
C GLU A 137 -23.45 6.93 -6.15
N GLU A 138 -23.66 6.28 -7.29
CA GLU A 138 -22.98 5.05 -7.68
C GLU A 138 -22.49 5.12 -9.13
N GLU A 139 -21.43 4.37 -9.44
CA GLU A 139 -20.89 4.24 -10.80
C GLU A 139 -20.76 2.76 -11.13
N ASN A 140 -21.19 2.34 -12.32
CA ASN A 140 -20.90 1.00 -12.83
C ASN A 140 -20.81 0.99 -14.36
N THR A 141 -19.60 0.77 -14.85
CA THR A 141 -19.24 0.69 -16.28
C THR A 141 -18.55 -0.64 -16.61
N LEU A 142 -18.63 -1.63 -15.72
CA LEU A 142 -17.95 -2.91 -15.92
C LEU A 142 -18.55 -3.69 -17.09
N ASP A 143 -17.68 -4.21 -17.95
CA ASP A 143 -18.04 -5.21 -18.95
C ASP A 143 -18.13 -6.61 -18.32
N SER A 144 -18.50 -7.61 -19.13
CA SER A 144 -18.62 -9.00 -18.69
C SER A 144 -17.29 -9.64 -18.26
N GLU A 145 -16.15 -9.05 -18.63
CA GLU A 145 -14.81 -9.51 -18.25
C GLU A 145 -14.29 -8.81 -16.99
N GLY A 146 -15.06 -7.86 -16.47
CA GLY A 146 -14.71 -7.04 -15.31
C GLY A 146 -13.76 -5.89 -15.64
N ASN A 147 -13.66 -5.48 -16.90
CA ASN A 147 -12.93 -4.25 -17.28
C ASN A 147 -13.85 -3.05 -17.16
N GLY A 148 -13.31 -1.90 -16.77
CA GLY A 148 -14.08 -0.68 -16.53
C GLY A 148 -13.99 -0.24 -15.07
N ARG A 149 -15.04 0.43 -14.58
CA ARG A 149 -15.06 1.01 -13.24
C ARG A 149 -16.39 0.78 -12.55
N ARG A 150 -16.33 0.41 -11.27
CA ARG A 150 -17.48 0.39 -10.35
C ARG A 150 -17.13 1.16 -9.09
N ALA A 151 -18.07 1.93 -8.54
CA ALA A 151 -17.90 2.62 -7.29
C ALA A 151 -19.19 2.65 -6.47
N THR A 152 -19.04 2.39 -5.17
CA THR A 152 -20.09 2.58 -4.16
C THR A 152 -19.59 3.60 -3.14
N ILE A 153 -20.44 4.56 -2.75
CA ILE A 153 -20.06 5.70 -1.92
C ILE A 153 -20.86 5.71 -0.62
N TRP A 154 -20.22 6.08 0.49
CA TRP A 154 -20.84 6.39 1.78
C TRP A 154 -20.43 7.80 2.22
N ASN A 155 -21.35 8.52 2.86
CA ASN A 155 -21.05 9.83 3.45
C ASN A 155 -20.66 9.63 4.91
N LEU A 156 -19.45 10.04 5.28
CA LEU A 156 -18.97 9.95 6.66
C LEU A 156 -19.51 11.12 7.50
N GLU A 157 -19.57 10.93 8.81
CA GLU A 157 -20.09 11.94 9.75
C GLU A 157 -19.31 13.25 9.72
N ASN A 158 -18.00 13.19 9.44
CA ASN A 158 -17.15 14.38 9.34
C ASN A 158 -17.27 15.12 7.98
N GLY A 159 -18.17 14.68 7.11
CA GLY A 159 -18.44 15.26 5.79
C GLY A 159 -17.57 14.72 4.66
N SER A 160 -16.58 13.88 4.95
CA SER A 160 -15.77 13.20 3.93
C SER A 160 -16.59 12.10 3.22
N LYS A 161 -16.21 11.76 2.00
CA LYS A 161 -16.77 10.64 1.23
C LYS A 161 -15.85 9.43 1.30
N LEU A 162 -16.41 8.29 1.70
CA LEU A 162 -15.78 6.99 1.60
C LEU A 162 -16.25 6.31 0.31
N SER A 163 -15.35 5.84 -0.53
CA SER A 163 -15.70 5.15 -1.77
C SER A 163 -15.01 3.79 -1.86
N LEU A 164 -15.77 2.72 -2.06
CA LEU A 164 -15.24 1.44 -2.52
C LEU A 164 -15.18 1.48 -4.04
N ILE A 165 -14.00 1.32 -4.63
CA ILE A 165 -13.75 1.47 -6.05
C ILE A 165 -13.16 0.17 -6.59
N GLN A 166 -13.70 -0.28 -7.72
CA GLN A 166 -13.07 -1.25 -8.59
C GLN A 166 -12.67 -0.55 -9.89
N VAL A 167 -11.40 -0.66 -10.28
CA VAL A 167 -10.93 -0.31 -11.62
C VAL A 167 -10.29 -1.55 -12.22
N ASN A 168 -10.93 -2.08 -13.27
CA ASN A 168 -10.63 -3.41 -13.80
C ASN A 168 -10.69 -4.46 -12.67
N LYS A 169 -9.54 -5.02 -12.28
CA LYS A 169 -9.42 -6.04 -11.23
C LYS A 169 -8.68 -5.55 -9.99
N THR A 170 -8.54 -4.23 -9.85
CA THR A 170 -7.91 -3.59 -8.68
C THR A 170 -9.00 -2.95 -7.82
N PHE A 171 -8.94 -3.21 -6.52
CA PHE A 171 -9.92 -2.76 -5.54
C PHE A 171 -9.27 -1.79 -4.56
N SER A 172 -9.94 -0.68 -4.28
CA SER A 172 -9.48 0.28 -3.30
C SER A 172 -10.62 0.89 -2.51
N ILE A 173 -10.30 1.32 -1.30
CA ILE A 173 -11.12 2.26 -0.54
C ILE A 173 -10.47 3.63 -0.67
N ASN A 174 -11.25 4.64 -1.04
CA ASN A 174 -10.79 6.03 -1.13
C ASN A 174 -11.56 6.91 -0.15
N ILE A 175 -10.85 7.84 0.49
CA ILE A 175 -11.41 8.87 1.38
C ILE A 175 -11.07 10.23 0.78
N LYS A 176 -12.10 11.09 0.62
CA LYS A 176 -11.99 12.43 0.03
C LYS A 176 -12.87 13.46 0.72
#